data_AF-A0A8J3IG67-F1
#
_entry.id   AF-A0A8J3IG67-F1
#
_cell.length_a   1.000
_cell.length_b   1.000
_cell.length_c   1.000
_cell.angle_alpha   90.00
_cell.angle_beta   90.00
_cell.angle_gamma   90.00
#
_symmetry.space_group_name_H-M   'P 1'
#
loop_
_entity.id
_entity.type
_entity.pdbx_description
1 polymer ?
#
loop_
_entity_poly.entity_id
_entity_poly.type
_entity_poly.pdbx_seq_one_letter_code
_entity_poly.pdbx_strand_id
1 'polypeptide(L)'
;MHSLLEESQTIDITEWVKEGDVERALLAAAQERSRLAQEGGEDEEEPWIQDPLEGFLEELQATAKVQLALFPTINCWEVPAFLQFGDFNECPRASIHISVMKHWSQKYGLELVSMSHCDWFAFVAHPPKNRAEALVLALEHIEYCPEFIVDTQCQGNVEALASWLLHASYWPFWWD
;
A
#
# COMPACT_ATOMS: atom_id res chain seq x y z
N MET A 1 -2.46 -12.81 -17.29
CA MET A 1 -3.01 -13.49 -16.09
C MET A 1 -2.21 -14.72 -15.70
N HIS A 2 -2.20 -15.82 -16.47
CA HIS A 2 -1.50 -17.07 -16.06
C HIS A 2 0.00 -16.83 -15.76
N SER A 3 0.68 -16.08 -16.63
CA SER A 3 2.10 -15.73 -16.44
C SER A 3 2.37 -14.91 -15.18
N LEU A 4 1.48 -14.01 -14.77
CA LEU A 4 1.66 -13.17 -13.57
C LEU A 4 1.49 -13.99 -12.28
N LEU A 5 0.54 -14.93 -12.28
CA LEU A 5 0.34 -15.86 -11.16
C LEU A 5 1.50 -16.84 -11.03
N GLU A 6 2.05 -17.33 -12.14
CA GLU A 6 3.26 -18.17 -12.13
C GLU A 6 4.47 -17.37 -11.64
N GLU A 7 4.67 -16.16 -12.16
CA GLU A 7 5.75 -15.27 -11.75
C GLU A 7 5.70 -14.96 -10.25
N SER A 8 4.52 -14.63 -9.72
CA SER A 8 4.33 -14.35 -8.29
C SER A 8 4.78 -15.51 -7.39
N GLN A 9 4.67 -16.76 -7.86
CA GLN A 9 5.09 -17.93 -7.07
C GLN A 9 6.61 -18.05 -6.94
N THR A 10 7.37 -17.33 -7.76
CA THR A 10 8.84 -17.32 -7.71
C THR A 10 9.39 -16.23 -6.79
N ILE A 11 8.55 -15.32 -6.31
CA ILE A 11 8.94 -14.18 -5.47
C ILE A 11 8.88 -14.61 -4.00
N ASP A 12 10.03 -14.57 -3.32
CA ASP A 12 10.10 -14.68 -1.86
C ASP A 12 10.00 -13.28 -1.25
N ILE A 13 8.86 -12.97 -0.62
CA ILE A 13 8.64 -11.67 0.04
C ILE A 13 9.63 -11.42 1.17
N THR A 14 10.08 -12.46 1.86
CA THR A 14 11.02 -12.29 2.97
C THR A 14 12.38 -11.85 2.46
N GLU A 15 12.83 -12.41 1.33
CA GLU A 15 14.08 -11.97 0.69
C GLU A 15 13.90 -10.63 0.01
N TRP A 16 12.77 -10.40 -0.69
CA TRP A 16 12.48 -9.12 -1.33
C TRP A 16 12.52 -7.93 -0.35
N VAL A 17 11.92 -8.07 0.84
CA VAL A 17 11.99 -7.02 1.89
C VAL A 17 13.39 -6.89 2.49
N LYS A 18 14.17 -7.97 2.59
CA LYS A 18 15.55 -7.91 3.11
C LYS A 18 16.53 -7.30 2.13
N GLU A 19 16.35 -7.58 0.85
CA GLU A 19 17.13 -7.00 -0.25
C GLU A 19 16.72 -5.55 -0.52
N GLY A 20 15.53 -5.17 -0.07
CA GLY A 20 15.01 -3.82 -0.06
C GLY A 20 15.95 -2.82 0.61
N ASP A 21 16.07 -1.65 0.00
CA ASP A 21 16.87 -0.53 0.51
C ASP A 21 15.92 0.54 1.03
N VAL A 22 15.46 0.34 2.28
CA VAL A 22 14.52 1.22 2.97
C VAL A 22 15.01 2.67 3.00
N GLU A 23 16.32 2.90 3.17
CA GLU A 23 16.90 4.24 3.20
C GLU A 23 16.79 4.90 1.82
N ARG A 24 17.14 4.16 0.76
CA ARG A 24 16.98 4.64 -0.62
C ARG A 24 15.52 4.89 -0.97
N ALA A 25 14.60 4.00 -0.58
CA ALA A 25 13.18 4.13 -0.87
C ALA A 25 12.59 5.39 -0.23
N LEU A 26 12.89 5.63 1.06
CA LEU A 26 12.48 6.84 1.77
C LEU A 26 13.09 8.10 1.15
N LEU A 27 14.37 8.04 0.74
CA LEU A 27 15.03 9.17 0.11
C LEU A 27 14.40 9.52 -1.25
N ALA A 28 14.07 8.52 -2.06
CA ALA A 28 13.41 8.71 -3.35
C ALA A 28 12.02 9.34 -3.18
N ALA A 29 11.19 8.79 -2.29
CA ALA A 29 9.86 9.35 -1.99
C ALA A 29 9.95 10.79 -1.44
N ALA A 30 10.90 11.09 -0.56
CA ALA A 30 11.10 12.45 -0.05
C ALA A 30 11.55 13.44 -1.14
N GLN A 31 12.36 12.99 -2.10
CA GLN A 31 12.75 13.80 -3.26
C GLN A 31 11.55 14.08 -4.16
N GLU A 32 10.71 13.08 -4.39
CA GLU A 32 9.53 13.21 -5.24
C GLU A 32 8.50 14.17 -4.63
N ARG A 33 8.19 14.01 -3.33
CA ARG A 33 7.35 14.98 -2.60
C ARG A 33 7.90 16.41 -2.70
N SER A 34 9.23 16.57 -2.60
CA SER A 34 9.89 17.87 -2.73
C SER A 34 9.78 18.45 -4.14
N ARG A 35 9.83 17.61 -5.18
CA ARG A 35 9.64 17.98 -6.58
C ARG A 35 8.21 18.44 -6.83
N LEU A 36 7.23 17.65 -6.39
CA LEU A 36 5.80 17.96 -6.52
C LEU A 36 5.44 19.27 -5.80
N ALA A 37 5.95 19.51 -4.59
CA ALA A 37 5.74 20.76 -3.87
C ALA A 37 6.29 22.00 -4.62
N GLN A 38 7.39 21.85 -5.37
CA GLN A 38 7.96 22.93 -6.19
C GLN A 38 7.18 23.17 -7.49
N GLU A 39 6.58 22.13 -8.05
CA GLU A 39 5.80 22.19 -9.30
C GLU A 39 4.33 22.62 -9.05
N GLY A 40 3.76 22.27 -7.89
CA GLY A 40 2.35 22.45 -7.54
C GLY A 40 1.94 23.84 -7.05
N GLY A 41 2.89 24.68 -6.62
CA GLY A 41 2.62 26.04 -6.14
C GLY A 41 1.84 26.10 -4.83
N GLU A 42 2.54 26.27 -3.70
CA GLU A 42 2.06 26.66 -2.35
C GLU A 42 0.68 26.13 -1.87
N ASP A 43 0.26 24.92 -2.25
CA ASP A 43 -0.67 24.16 -1.42
C ASP A 43 0.17 23.21 -0.56
N GLU A 44 0.60 23.72 0.61
CA GLU A 44 1.10 22.88 1.70
C GLU A 44 -0.05 22.02 2.21
N GLU A 45 -0.43 20.98 1.46
CA GLU A 45 -1.34 19.97 1.98
C GLU A 45 -0.72 19.42 3.27
N GLU A 46 -1.43 19.61 4.38
CA GLU A 46 -0.98 19.07 5.66
C GLU A 46 -0.82 17.55 5.51
N PRO A 47 0.31 16.98 5.94
CA PRO A 47 0.51 15.54 5.88
C PRO A 47 -0.69 14.82 6.48
N TRP A 48 -1.20 13.83 5.75
CA TRP A 48 -2.46 13.19 6.09
C TRP A 48 -2.26 12.18 7.24
N ILE A 49 -3.03 12.30 8.32
CA ILE A 49 -3.45 11.14 9.14
C ILE A 49 -4.89 11.41 9.57
N GLN A 50 -5.83 11.06 8.72
CA GLN A 50 -7.22 10.82 9.14
C GLN A 50 -7.39 9.33 9.47
N ASP A 51 -8.51 8.97 10.10
CA ASP A 51 -8.93 7.57 10.12
C ASP A 51 -9.10 7.11 8.66
N PRO A 52 -8.35 6.08 8.19
CA PRO A 52 -8.45 5.61 6.80
C PRO A 52 -9.85 5.26 6.37
N LEU A 53 -10.65 4.70 7.28
CA LEU A 53 -12.02 4.36 6.97
C LEU A 53 -12.87 5.62 6.80
N GLU A 54 -12.68 6.63 7.64
CA GLU A 54 -13.40 7.90 7.53
C GLU A 54 -13.09 8.58 6.20
N GLY A 55 -11.81 8.73 5.85
CA GLY A 55 -11.38 9.31 4.57
C GLY A 55 -11.94 8.54 3.37
N PHE A 56 -11.84 7.21 3.38
CA PHE A 56 -12.43 6.37 2.33
C PHE A 56 -13.94 6.54 2.21
N LEU A 57 -14.66 6.63 3.33
CA LEU A 57 -16.12 6.81 3.31
C LEU A 57 -16.53 8.20 2.83
N GLU A 58 -15.78 9.24 3.14
CA GLU A 58 -15.99 10.60 2.62
C GLU A 58 -15.82 10.63 1.10
N GLU A 59 -14.73 10.04 0.59
CA GLU A 59 -14.48 9.94 -0.85
C GLU A 59 -15.58 9.13 -1.57
N LEU A 60 -15.96 8.00 -0.98
CA LEU A 60 -17.04 7.16 -1.51
C LEU A 60 -18.37 7.91 -1.56
N GLN A 61 -18.68 8.74 -0.57
CA GLN A 61 -19.89 9.58 -0.55
C GLN A 61 -19.84 10.71 -1.58
N ALA A 62 -18.66 11.29 -1.82
CA ALA A 62 -18.44 12.31 -2.84
C ALA A 62 -18.47 11.73 -4.26
N THR A 63 -18.21 10.43 -4.41
CA THR A 63 -18.15 9.76 -5.70
C THR A 63 -19.55 9.49 -6.27
N ALA A 64 -19.90 10.21 -7.34
CA ALA A 64 -21.22 10.10 -7.98
C ALA A 64 -21.53 8.70 -8.56
N LYS A 65 -20.51 7.90 -8.89
CA LYS A 65 -20.68 6.56 -9.47
C LYS A 65 -19.56 5.62 -9.05
N VAL A 66 -19.94 4.52 -8.41
CA VAL A 66 -19.04 3.43 -8.03
C VAL A 66 -19.27 2.23 -8.96
N GLN A 67 -18.21 1.51 -9.29
CA GLN A 67 -18.27 0.28 -10.07
C GLN A 67 -17.97 -0.91 -9.16
N LEU A 68 -18.85 -1.91 -9.17
CA LEU A 68 -18.62 -3.17 -8.49
C LEU A 68 -18.20 -4.20 -9.54
N ALA A 69 -17.02 -4.79 -9.35
CA ALA A 69 -16.47 -5.82 -10.22
C ALA A 69 -16.53 -7.18 -9.54
N LEU A 70 -16.90 -8.21 -10.30
CA LEU A 70 -16.78 -9.60 -9.86
C LEU A 70 -15.63 -10.24 -10.63
N PHE A 71 -14.62 -10.73 -9.89
CA PHE A 71 -13.50 -11.45 -10.47
C PHE A 71 -13.71 -12.97 -10.33
N PRO A 72 -13.28 -13.78 -11.29
CA PRO A 72 -13.43 -15.23 -11.26
C PRO A 72 -12.35 -15.88 -10.36
N THR A 73 -12.27 -15.44 -9.11
CA THR A 73 -11.36 -15.95 -8.08
C THR A 73 -12.00 -15.81 -6.70
N ILE A 74 -11.56 -16.65 -5.77
CA ILE A 74 -11.90 -16.52 -4.34
C ILE A 74 -10.79 -15.84 -3.54
N ASN A 75 -9.65 -15.58 -4.17
CA ASN A 75 -8.45 -15.06 -3.55
C ASN A 75 -8.30 -13.57 -3.90
N CYS A 76 -8.43 -12.69 -2.91
CA CYS A 76 -8.34 -11.24 -3.13
C CYS A 76 -7.00 -10.82 -3.77
N TRP A 77 -5.89 -11.49 -3.41
CA TRP A 77 -4.55 -11.22 -3.94
C TRP A 77 -4.37 -11.58 -5.42
N GLU A 78 -5.32 -12.26 -6.08
CA GLU A 78 -5.25 -12.53 -7.51
C GLU A 78 -5.84 -11.38 -8.36
N VAL A 79 -6.62 -10.48 -7.75
CA VAL A 79 -7.27 -9.34 -8.42
C VAL A 79 -6.30 -8.47 -9.23
N PRO A 80 -5.08 -8.13 -8.75
CA PRO A 80 -4.11 -7.37 -9.54
C PRO A 80 -3.75 -8.03 -10.87
N ALA A 81 -3.77 -9.37 -10.97
CA ALA A 81 -3.49 -10.08 -12.21
C ALA A 81 -4.59 -9.91 -13.28
N PHE A 82 -5.83 -9.73 -12.84
CA PHE A 82 -6.97 -9.47 -13.72
C PHE A 82 -6.98 -8.03 -14.22
N LEU A 83 -6.62 -7.10 -13.35
CA LEU A 83 -6.54 -5.67 -13.66
C LEU A 83 -5.24 -5.30 -14.39
N GLN A 84 -4.21 -6.15 -14.32
CA GLN A 84 -2.85 -5.82 -14.77
C GLN A 84 -2.34 -4.54 -14.10
N PHE A 85 -2.63 -4.41 -12.80
CA PHE A 85 -2.29 -3.23 -12.01
C PHE A 85 -0.80 -3.20 -11.65
N GLY A 86 -0.18 -2.03 -11.78
CA GLY A 86 1.23 -1.78 -11.43
C GLY A 86 2.14 -1.53 -12.64
N ASP A 87 3.45 -1.51 -12.40
CA ASP A 87 4.50 -1.23 -13.42
C ASP A 87 4.45 0.22 -13.98
N PHE A 88 4.11 1.17 -13.11
CA PHE A 88 4.15 2.62 -13.37
C PHE A 88 4.79 3.33 -12.18
N ASN A 89 5.58 4.38 -12.43
CA ASN A 89 6.30 5.12 -11.39
C ASN A 89 7.07 4.17 -10.44
N GLU A 90 6.89 4.30 -9.12
CA GLU A 90 7.41 3.37 -8.11
C GLU A 90 6.41 2.27 -7.72
N CYS A 91 5.26 2.18 -8.41
CA CYS A 91 4.26 1.13 -8.18
C CYS A 91 4.83 -0.23 -8.62
N PRO A 92 4.89 -1.23 -7.71
CA PRO A 92 5.39 -2.55 -8.05
C PRO A 92 4.62 -3.17 -9.22
N ARG A 93 5.24 -4.10 -9.93
CA ARG A 93 4.54 -4.89 -10.95
C ARG A 93 3.45 -5.78 -10.33
N ALA A 94 2.44 -6.14 -11.13
CA ALA A 94 1.33 -7.00 -10.71
C ALA A 94 1.74 -8.30 -10.00
N SER A 95 2.85 -8.94 -10.40
CA SER A 95 3.34 -10.17 -9.74
C SER A 95 3.79 -9.93 -8.30
N ILE A 96 4.42 -8.78 -8.01
CA ILE A 96 4.81 -8.38 -6.65
C ILE A 96 3.56 -8.07 -5.83
N HIS A 97 2.60 -7.34 -6.39
CA HIS A 97 1.29 -7.09 -5.75
C HIS A 97 0.64 -8.40 -5.28
N ILE A 98 0.57 -9.42 -6.17
CA ILE A 98 0.00 -10.73 -5.84
C ILE A 98 0.73 -11.39 -4.66
N SER A 99 2.07 -11.41 -4.70
CA SER A 99 2.87 -12.06 -3.67
C SER A 99 2.77 -11.36 -2.32
N VAL A 100 2.85 -10.03 -2.30
CA VAL A 100 2.74 -9.21 -1.08
C VAL A 100 1.33 -9.32 -0.48
N MET A 101 0.29 -9.18 -1.30
CA MET A 101 -1.09 -9.33 -0.84
C MET A 101 -1.37 -10.73 -0.31
N LYS A 102 -0.81 -11.77 -0.94
CA LYS A 102 -0.94 -13.15 -0.44
C LYS A 102 -0.27 -13.32 0.92
N HIS A 103 0.94 -12.78 1.10
CA HIS A 103 1.64 -12.79 2.39
C HIS A 103 0.82 -12.10 3.48
N TRP A 104 0.32 -10.88 3.20
CA TRP A 104 -0.51 -10.14 4.15
C TRP A 104 -1.87 -10.77 4.39
N SER A 105 -2.48 -11.39 3.38
CA SER A 105 -3.74 -12.11 3.54
C SER A 105 -3.57 -13.32 4.47
N GLN A 106 -2.48 -14.08 4.30
CA GLN A 106 -2.19 -15.23 5.17
C GLN A 106 -1.83 -14.83 6.60
N LYS A 107 -1.10 -13.72 6.78
CA LYS A 107 -0.60 -13.29 8.09
C LYS A 107 -1.62 -12.46 8.87
N TYR A 108 -2.31 -11.54 8.21
CA TYR A 108 -3.17 -10.54 8.84
C TYR A 108 -4.63 -10.62 8.38
N GLY A 109 -4.99 -11.51 7.44
CA GLY A 109 -6.35 -11.58 6.90
C GLY A 109 -6.72 -10.36 6.06
N LEU A 110 -5.77 -9.88 5.26
CA LEU A 110 -5.98 -8.80 4.29
C LEU A 110 -7.02 -9.19 3.23
N GLU A 111 -7.97 -8.29 3.00
CA GLU A 111 -8.97 -8.31 1.95
C GLU A 111 -8.97 -6.98 1.19
N LEU A 112 -8.81 -7.05 -0.13
CA LEU A 112 -8.89 -5.88 -1.00
C LEU A 112 -10.35 -5.36 -1.07
N VAL A 113 -10.55 -4.08 -0.76
CA VAL A 113 -11.87 -3.42 -0.75
C VAL A 113 -12.07 -2.57 -1.99
N SER A 114 -11.09 -1.75 -2.37
CA SER A 114 -11.14 -0.92 -3.57
C SER A 114 -9.76 -0.83 -4.24
N MET A 115 -9.76 -0.58 -5.54
CA MET A 115 -8.57 -0.28 -6.34
C MET A 115 -8.98 0.69 -7.43
N SER A 116 -8.25 1.80 -7.59
CA SER A 116 -8.47 2.76 -8.68
C SER A 116 -7.25 2.80 -9.61
N HIS A 117 -6.91 3.96 -10.19
CA HIS A 117 -5.82 4.13 -11.14
C HIS A 117 -4.45 4.03 -10.47
N CYS A 118 -4.28 4.65 -9.31
CA CYS A 118 -3.00 4.76 -8.61
C CYS A 118 -3.07 4.36 -7.13
N ASP A 119 -4.25 3.95 -6.64
CA ASP A 119 -4.46 3.67 -5.23
C ASP A 119 -5.27 2.40 -5.01
N TRP A 120 -5.18 1.89 -3.78
CA TRP A 120 -6.00 0.78 -3.34
C TRP A 120 -6.20 0.83 -1.82
N PHE A 121 -7.33 0.29 -1.38
CA PHE A 121 -7.76 0.27 0.01
C PHE A 121 -8.06 -1.17 0.44
N ALA A 122 -7.52 -1.57 1.58
CA ALA A 122 -7.66 -2.93 2.10
C ALA A 122 -8.16 -2.94 3.54
N PHE A 123 -8.98 -3.95 3.85
CA PHE A 123 -9.36 -4.33 5.22
C PHE A 123 -8.43 -5.43 5.74
N VAL A 124 -8.18 -5.43 7.05
CA VAL A 124 -7.32 -6.39 7.74
C VAL A 124 -7.98 -6.91 8.99
N ALA A 125 -8.26 -8.22 9.01
CA ALA A 125 -8.98 -8.89 10.08
C ALA A 125 -8.16 -9.07 11.37
N HIS A 126 -6.84 -9.21 11.25
CA HIS A 126 -5.92 -9.51 12.34
C HIS A 126 -4.73 -8.56 12.32
N PRO A 127 -4.94 -7.27 12.62
CA PRO A 127 -3.85 -6.30 12.61
C PRO A 127 -2.78 -6.63 13.67
N PRO A 128 -1.54 -6.10 13.53
CA PRO A 128 -0.47 -6.31 14.49
C PRO A 128 -0.93 -6.03 15.92
N LYS A 129 -0.53 -6.90 16.85
CA LYS A 129 -0.97 -6.80 18.26
C LYS A 129 0.12 -6.32 19.20
N ASN A 130 1.34 -6.17 18.71
CA ASN A 130 2.49 -5.73 19.48
C ASN A 130 3.45 -4.90 18.62
N ARG A 131 4.29 -4.10 19.28
CA ARG A 131 5.23 -3.18 18.63
C ARG A 131 6.24 -3.87 17.73
N ALA A 132 6.75 -5.04 18.12
CA ALA A 132 7.78 -5.73 17.31
C ALA A 132 7.20 -6.20 15.97
N GLU A 133 5.98 -6.73 15.98
CA GLU A 133 5.24 -7.10 14.77
C GLU A 133 4.91 -5.88 13.91
N ALA A 134 4.45 -4.79 14.53
CA ALA A 134 4.13 -3.56 13.80
C ALA A 134 5.38 -2.92 13.15
N LEU A 135 6.55 -3.02 13.78
CA LEU A 135 7.81 -2.58 13.20
C LEU A 135 8.21 -3.39 11.97
N VAL A 136 8.06 -4.72 12.02
CA VAL A 136 8.31 -5.56 10.85
C VAL A 136 7.35 -5.19 9.72
N LEU A 137 6.06 -5.00 10.02
CA LEU A 137 5.08 -4.58 9.02
C LEU A 137 5.39 -3.19 8.45
N ALA A 138 5.84 -2.25 9.27
CA ALA A 138 6.22 -0.92 8.81
C ALA A 138 7.34 -0.99 7.76
N LEU A 139 8.34 -1.84 7.96
CA LEU A 139 9.40 -2.07 6.98
C LEU A 139 8.86 -2.70 5.69
N GLU A 140 7.94 -3.67 5.79
CA GLU A 140 7.26 -4.24 4.62
C GLU A 140 6.47 -3.17 3.85
N HIS A 141 5.78 -2.26 4.54
CA HIS A 141 5.03 -1.17 3.91
C HIS A 141 5.95 -0.17 3.21
N ILE A 142 7.08 0.19 3.83
CA ILE A 142 8.02 1.15 3.23
C ILE A 142 8.63 0.61 1.95
N GLU A 143 9.01 -0.66 1.93
CA GLU A 143 9.55 -1.29 0.71
C GLU A 143 8.48 -1.39 -0.39
N TYR A 144 7.21 -1.56 -0.01
CA TYR A 144 6.10 -1.71 -0.95
C TYR A 144 5.57 -0.39 -1.53
N CYS A 145 5.53 0.64 -0.71
CA CYS A 145 4.96 1.94 -1.04
C CYS A 145 5.59 2.99 -0.11
N PRO A 146 6.79 3.49 -0.45
CA PRO A 146 7.51 4.46 0.38
C PRO A 146 6.84 5.85 0.38
N GLU A 147 6.07 6.19 -0.63
CA GLU A 147 5.32 7.46 -0.71
C GLU A 147 4.31 7.57 0.43
N PHE A 148 3.61 6.48 0.75
CA PHE A 148 2.65 6.43 1.86
C PHE A 148 3.20 6.98 3.18
N ILE A 149 4.42 6.58 3.59
CA ILE A 149 4.99 7.04 4.86
C ILE A 149 5.48 8.49 4.80
N VAL A 150 5.86 8.97 3.62
CA VAL A 150 6.39 10.33 3.41
C VAL A 150 5.27 11.36 3.35
N ASP A 151 4.14 11.00 2.75
CA ASP A 151 2.99 11.88 2.56
C ASP A 151 2.01 11.89 3.74
N THR A 152 2.14 10.91 4.64
CA THR A 152 1.41 10.89 5.92
C THR A 152 2.11 11.71 7.00
N GLN A 153 1.45 11.99 8.13
CA GLN A 153 2.12 12.62 9.29
C GLN A 153 3.24 11.76 9.89
N CYS A 154 3.45 10.53 9.40
CA CYS A 154 4.64 9.75 9.73
C CYS A 154 5.93 10.41 9.21
N GLN A 155 5.88 11.16 8.10
CA GLN A 155 7.01 11.92 7.56
C GLN A 155 8.31 11.09 7.45
N GLY A 156 8.20 9.87 6.93
CA GLY A 156 9.32 8.93 6.80
C GLY A 156 9.79 8.28 8.12
N ASN A 157 9.12 8.52 9.24
CA ASN A 157 9.47 7.92 10.53
C ASN A 157 8.85 6.52 10.70
N VAL A 158 9.72 5.50 10.64
CA VAL A 158 9.34 4.08 10.77
C VAL A 158 8.60 3.78 12.09
N GLU A 159 9.00 4.43 13.18
CA GLU A 159 8.36 4.23 14.50
C GLU A 159 6.96 4.85 14.56
N ALA A 160 6.76 5.98 13.88
CA ALA A 160 5.44 6.58 13.73
C ALA A 160 4.52 5.67 12.91
N LEU A 161 5.02 5.13 11.79
CA LEU A 161 4.27 4.17 10.98
C LEU A 161 3.94 2.89 11.75
N ALA A 162 4.89 2.32 12.48
CA ALA A 162 4.65 1.16 13.32
C ALA A 162 3.61 1.44 14.42
N SER A 163 3.64 2.64 15.01
CA SER A 163 2.62 3.05 15.98
C SER A 163 1.24 3.19 15.35
N TRP A 164 1.16 3.68 14.12
CA TRP A 164 -0.10 3.81 13.38
C TRP A 164 -0.66 2.45 12.95
N LEU A 165 0.20 1.54 12.50
CA LEU A 165 -0.18 0.18 12.09
C LEU A 165 -0.64 -0.70 13.25
N LEU A 166 -0.26 -0.36 14.49
CA LEU A 166 -0.64 -1.12 15.67
C LEU A 166 -2.17 -1.08 15.84
N HIS A 167 -2.82 -2.23 15.72
CA HIS A 167 -4.27 -2.39 15.74
C HIS A 167 -5.05 -1.73 14.57
N ALA A 168 -4.38 -1.27 13.50
CA ALA A 168 -5.04 -0.67 12.35
C ALA A 168 -5.63 -1.73 11.39
N SER A 169 -6.94 -1.75 11.26
CA SER A 169 -7.68 -2.67 10.39
C SER A 169 -7.86 -2.19 8.95
N TYR A 170 -7.36 -1.02 8.59
CA TYR A 170 -7.54 -0.45 7.26
C TYR A 170 -6.24 0.13 6.74
N TRP A 171 -5.81 -0.31 5.57
CA TRP A 171 -4.57 0.13 4.94
C TRP A 171 -4.87 0.74 3.57
N PRO A 172 -4.69 2.06 3.40
CA PRO A 172 -4.59 2.70 2.10
C PRO A 172 -3.15 2.63 1.58
N PHE A 173 -2.99 2.57 0.26
CA PHE A 173 -1.74 2.92 -0.40
C PHE A 173 -2.04 3.64 -1.71
N TRP A 174 -1.11 4.50 -2.13
CA TRP A 174 -1.14 5.23 -3.39
C TRP A 174 0.28 5.31 -3.98
N TRP A 175 0.35 5.51 -5.29
CA TRP A 175 1.60 5.73 -6.02
C TRP A 175 1.40 6.85 -7.04
N ASP A 176 2.16 7.93 -6.94
CA ASP A 176 2.07 9.10 -7.84
C ASP A 176 2.89 8.97 -9.12
#